data_AF-A0A0V8E0P3-F1
#
_entry.id   AF-A0A0V8E0P3-F1
#
_cell.length_a   1.000
_cell.length_b   1.000
_cell.length_c   1.000
_cell.angle_alpha   90.00
_cell.angle_beta   90.00
_cell.angle_gamma   90.00
#
_symmetry.space_group_name_H-M   'P 1'
#
loop_
_entity.id
_entity.type
_entity.pdbx_description
1 polymer ?
#
loop_
_entity_poly.entity_id
_entity_poly.type
_entity_poly.pdbx_seq_one_letter_code
_entity_poly.pdbx_strand_id
1 'polypeptide(L)'
;MKGDLVSITGRTQTDVVTNPNGQKQYYTKTHVMSWNLLAKAKAQTLPIQETKRTSSAFPNYHPNQSFNADIESMNLPSEEGDMI
;
A
#
# COMPACT_ATOMS: atom_id res chain seq x y z
N MET A 1 -3.26 16.31 -8.25
CA MET A 1 -4.23 15.54 -7.45
C MET A 1 -3.77 14.10 -7.27
N LYS A 2 -3.59 13.30 -8.34
CA LYS A 2 -2.90 12.00 -8.20
C LYS A 2 -1.49 12.21 -7.67
N GLY A 3 -1.16 11.58 -6.54
CA GLY A 3 0.13 11.69 -5.85
C GLY A 3 0.26 12.88 -4.89
N ASP A 4 -0.76 13.73 -4.75
CA ASP A 4 -0.76 14.78 -3.73
C ASP A 4 -0.92 14.13 -2.34
N LEU A 5 -0.23 14.64 -1.33
CA LEU A 5 -0.41 14.22 0.06
C LEU A 5 -1.58 14.99 0.66
N VAL A 6 -2.58 14.25 1.15
CA VAL A 6 -3.78 14.81 1.78
C VAL A 6 -3.99 14.20 3.16
N SER A 7 -4.50 15.01 4.09
CA SER A 7 -5.09 14.54 5.35
C SER A 7 -6.59 14.45 5.18
N ILE A 8 -7.19 13.38 5.67
CA ILE A 8 -8.63 13.12 5.60
C ILE A 8 -9.16 12.95 7.02
N THR A 9 -10.24 13.64 7.35
CA THR A 9 -11.05 13.36 8.54
C THR A 9 -12.40 12.78 8.10
N GLY A 10 -12.79 11.66 8.70
CA GLY A 10 -13.98 10.94 8.29
C GLY A 10 -14.31 9.77 9.21
N ARG A 11 -15.24 8.94 8.74
CA ARG A 11 -15.66 7.72 9.44
C ARG A 11 -15.33 6.49 8.61
N THR A 12 -14.74 5.49 9.24
CA THR A 12 -14.59 4.18 8.61
C THR A 12 -15.95 3.47 8.59
N GLN A 13 -16.32 2.93 7.43
CA GLN A 13 -17.56 2.19 7.22
C GLN A 13 -17.26 0.93 6.42
N THR A 14 -17.94 -0.16 6.77
CA THR A 14 -17.88 -1.42 6.03
C THR A 14 -19.23 -1.64 5.36
N ASP A 15 -19.20 -1.83 4.04
CA ASP A 15 -20.38 -2.11 3.24
C ASP A 15 -20.27 -3.50 2.61
N VAL A 16 -21.41 -4.00 2.13
CA VAL A 16 -21.50 -5.23 1.34
C VAL A 16 -22.11 -4.92 -0.02
N VAL A 17 -21.47 -5.41 -1.08
CA VAL A 17 -22.02 -5.39 -2.44
C VAL A 17 -22.13 -6.84 -2.91
N THR A 18 -23.28 -7.17 -3.48
CA THR A 18 -23.46 -8.46 -4.15
C THR A 18 -23.03 -8.30 -5.61
N ASN A 19 -22.04 -9.07 -6.04
CA ASN A 19 -21.58 -9.04 -7.42
C ASN A 19 -22.61 -9.71 -8.36
N PRO A 20 -22.49 -9.53 -9.70
CA PRO A 20 -23.42 -10.16 -10.65
C PRO A 20 -23.49 -11.69 -10.58
N ASN A 21 -22.48 -12.34 -9.99
CA ASN A 21 -22.42 -13.79 -9.78
C ASN A 21 -23.07 -14.22 -8.45
N GLY A 22 -23.71 -13.31 -7.72
CA GLY A 22 -24.40 -13.58 -6.45
C GLY A 22 -23.49 -13.67 -5.22
N GLN A 23 -22.17 -13.48 -5.37
CA GLN A 23 -21.24 -13.50 -4.25
C GLN A 23 -21.22 -12.15 -3.52
N LYS A 24 -21.15 -12.21 -2.19
CA LYS A 24 -21.00 -11.02 -1.35
C LYS A 24 -19.55 -10.59 -1.29
N GLN A 25 -19.28 -9.33 -1.58
CA GLN A 25 -17.99 -8.69 -1.38
C GLN A 25 -18.14 -7.61 -0.31
N TYR A 26 -17.34 -7.74 0.74
CA TYR A 26 -17.24 -6.74 1.81
C TYR A 26 -16.09 -5.80 1.49
N TYR A 27 -16.30 -4.49 1.67
CA TYR A 27 -15.24 -3.51 1.54
C TYR A 27 -15.35 -2.47 2.64
N THR A 28 -14.20 -2.03 3.10
CA THR A 28 -14.08 -0.96 4.09
C THR A 28 -13.66 0.32 3.37
N LYS A 29 -14.44 1.38 3.55
CA LYS A 29 -14.17 2.71 3.00
C LYS A 29 -14.12 3.74 4.13
N THR A 30 -13.46 4.86 3.87
CA THR A 30 -13.55 6.04 4.71
C THR A 30 -14.53 7.02 4.08
N HIS A 31 -15.66 7.28 4.75
CA HIS A 31 -16.56 8.36 4.37
C HIS A 31 -15.94 9.70 4.78
N VAL A 32 -15.51 10.48 3.79
CA VAL A 32 -14.80 11.74 3.97
C VAL A 32 -15.77 12.83 4.40
N MET A 33 -15.53 13.44 5.57
CA MET A 33 -16.29 14.60 6.04
C MET A 33 -15.54 15.91 5.76
N SER A 34 -14.21 15.87 5.88
CA SER A 34 -13.33 16.98 5.50
C SER A 34 -11.98 16.44 5.05
N TRP A 35 -11.26 17.24 4.26
CA TRP A 35 -9.90 16.92 3.84
C TRP A 35 -9.07 18.19 3.67
N ASN A 36 -7.76 18.05 3.87
CA ASN A 36 -6.79 19.13 3.73
C ASN A 36 -5.64 18.67 2.83
N LEU A 37 -5.20 19.54 1.92
CA LEU A 37 -3.99 19.33 1.15
C LEU A 37 -2.77 19.63 2.03
N LEU A 38 -1.88 18.65 2.19
CA LEU A 38 -0.64 18.82 2.93
C LEU A 38 0.55 19.11 2.00
N ALA A 39 0.64 18.42 0.87
CA ALA A 39 1.70 18.66 -0.11
C ALA A 39 1.25 18.30 -1.54
N LYS A 40 1.77 19.04 -2.52
CA LYS A 40 1.59 18.71 -3.95
C LYS A 40 2.58 17.64 -4.37
N ALA A 41 2.15 16.74 -5.25
CA ALA A 41 3.03 15.82 -5.94
C ALA A 41 4.13 16.62 -6.65
N LYS A 42 5.40 16.27 -6.45
CA LYS A 42 6.46 16.79 -7.32
C LYS A 42 6.27 16.18 -8.70
N ALA A 43 6.19 17.02 -9.73
CA ALA A 43 6.41 16.55 -11.09
C ALA A 43 7.85 16.00 -11.14
N GLN A 44 8.03 14.70 -11.36
CA GLN A 44 9.34 14.15 -11.67
C GLN A 44 9.72 14.62 -13.08
N THR A 45 10.30 15.81 -13.17
CA THR A 45 11.31 16.09 -14.20
C THR A 45 12.65 15.91 -13.51
N LEU A 46 13.03 14.65 -13.27
CA LEU A 46 14.43 14.34 -13.00
C LEU A 46 15.15 14.54 -14.35
N PRO A 47 16.09 15.49 -14.49
CA PRO A 47 17.07 15.36 -15.56
C PRO A 47 17.81 14.05 -15.30
N ILE A 48 17.94 13.22 -16.33
CA ILE A 48 18.76 12.01 -16.29
C ILE A 48 20.21 12.50 -16.11
N GLN A 49 20.65 12.69 -14.86
CA GLN A 49 22.06 12.76 -14.55
C GLN A 49 22.54 11.33 -14.45
N GLU A 50 23.32 10.88 -15.44
CA GLU A 50 24.04 9.63 -15.38
C GLU A 50 24.98 9.64 -14.18
N THR A 51 24.54 9.05 -13.06
CA THR A 51 25.36 8.89 -11.88
C THR A 51 26.46 7.89 -12.23
N LYS A 52 27.70 8.37 -12.41
CA LYS A 52 28.89 7.51 -12.49
C LYS A 52 28.90 6.58 -11.27
N ARG A 53 28.79 5.28 -11.53
CA ARG A 53 28.75 4.23 -10.50
C ARG A 53 30.06 4.22 -9.70
N THR A 54 30.01 4.66 -8.45
CA THR A 54 31.01 4.28 -7.45
C THR A 54 30.76 2.83 -7.04
N SER A 55 31.80 1.99 -7.10
CA SER A 55 31.71 0.56 -6.79
C SER A 55 31.19 0.32 -5.36
N SER A 56 30.07 -0.40 -5.25
CA SER A 56 29.45 -0.80 -3.98
C SER A 56 30.35 -1.77 -3.19
N ALA A 57 30.38 -1.64 -1.86
CA ALA A 57 31.03 -2.58 -0.94
C ALA A 57 30.30 -3.94 -0.84
N PHE A 58 29.13 -4.06 -1.46
CA PHE A 58 28.34 -5.29 -1.54
C PHE A 58 28.14 -5.61 -3.03
N PRO A 59 29.00 -6.45 -3.62
CA PRO A 59 29.04 -6.66 -5.07
C PRO A 59 27.76 -7.29 -5.64
N ASN A 60 26.92 -7.89 -4.79
CA ASN A 60 25.66 -8.54 -5.18
C ASN A 60 24.41 -7.77 -4.75
N TYR A 61 24.53 -6.55 -4.21
CA TYR A 61 23.37 -5.73 -3.88
C TYR A 61 22.89 -4.96 -5.11
N HIS A 62 21.82 -5.44 -5.73
CA HIS A 62 21.16 -4.80 -6.86
C HIS A 62 19.86 -4.14 -6.38
N PRO A 63 19.79 -2.79 -6.27
CA PRO A 63 18.61 -2.10 -5.76
C PRO A 63 17.35 -2.22 -6.65
N ASN A 64 17.51 -2.80 -7.86
CA ASN A 64 16.43 -3.08 -8.81
C ASN A 64 16.19 -4.59 -9.01
N GLN A 65 16.78 -5.45 -8.17
CA GLN A 65 16.47 -6.87 -8.22
C GLN A 65 15.05 -7.05 -7.68
N SER A 66 14.15 -7.47 -8.56
CA SER A 66 12.77 -7.78 -8.22
C SER A 66 12.77 -8.91 -7.19
N PHE A 67 12.66 -8.58 -5.91
CA PHE A 67 12.37 -9.56 -4.89
C PHE A 67 10.89 -9.91 -5.01
N ASN A 68 10.58 -11.03 -5.66
CA ASN A 68 9.30 -11.69 -5.44
C ASN A 68 9.34 -12.22 -4.01
N ALA A 69 8.84 -11.43 -3.07
CA ALA A 69 8.43 -11.98 -1.79
C ALA A 69 7.23 -12.88 -2.11
N ASP A 70 7.44 -14.19 -2.21
CA ASP A 70 6.35 -15.13 -2.04
C ASP A 70 5.80 -14.89 -0.64
N ILE A 71 4.69 -14.14 -0.57
CA ILE A 71 3.95 -13.96 0.68
C ILE A 71 3.32 -15.33 0.94
N GLU A 72 4.07 -16.20 1.60
CA GLU A 72 3.52 -17.42 2.17
C GLU A 72 2.36 -16.99 3.08
N SER A 73 1.16 -17.43 2.75
CA SER A 73 -0.03 -17.19 3.57
C SER A 73 0.24 -17.75 4.97
N MET A 74 0.46 -16.88 5.95
CA MET A 74 0.55 -17.30 7.33
C MET A 74 -0.82 -17.79 7.79
N ASN A 75 -0.94 -19.09 8.06
CA ASN A 75 -2.09 -19.64 8.75
C ASN A 75 -2.05 -19.15 10.20
N LEU A 76 -3.03 -18.34 10.59
CA LEU A 76 -3.20 -17.96 11.98
C LEU A 76 -3.51 -19.23 12.82
N PRO A 77 -2.96 -19.36 14.02
CA PRO A 77 -3.33 -20.45 14.93
C PRO A 77 -4.84 -20.34 15.24
N SER A 78 -5.53 -21.48 15.26
CA SER A 78 -6.95 -21.56 15.58
C SER A 78 -7.22 -21.12 17.03
N GLU A 79 -8.31 -20.38 17.24
CA GLU A 79 -8.78 -19.84 18.53
C GLU A 79 -9.28 -20.91 19.53
N GLU A 80 -8.65 -22.09 19.61
CA GLU A 80 -9.02 -23.14 20.58
C GLU A 80 -8.11 -23.16 21.82
N GLY A 81 -7.34 -22.08 22.05
CA GLY A 81 -6.36 -21.99 23.13
C GLY A 81 -6.71 -21.11 24.33
N ASP A 82 -7.82 -20.37 24.32
CA ASP A 82 -8.23 -19.50 25.42
C ASP A 82 -9.45 -20.07 26.16
N MET A 83 -9.29 -21.26 26.74
CA MET A 83 -10.09 -21.70 27.88
C MET A 83 -9.21 -22.48 28.85
N ILE A 84 -8.57 -21.75 29.79
CA ILE A 84 -8.27 -22.26 31.13
C ILE A 84 -8.58 -21.15 32.13
#